data_AF-A0A258WRI9-F1
#
_entry.id   AF-A0A258WRI9-F1
#
_cell.length_a   1.000
_cell.length_b   1.000
_cell.length_c   1.000
_cell.angle_alpha   90.00
_cell.angle_beta   90.00
_cell.angle_gamma   90.00
#
_symmetry.space_group_name_H-M   'P 1'
#
loop_
_entity.id
_entity.type
_entity.pdbx_description
1 polymer ?
#
loop_
_entity_poly.entity_id
_entity_poly.type
_entity_poly.pdbx_seq_one_letter_code
_entity_poly.pdbx_strand_id
1 'polypeptide(L)'
;MMKLKNLFHISVIFLILFNSCKQELVQESAHNKLIIRLSPDSSSIVLIGLANPVLEELRTDSLPDSLWTNFFAVYEEPLDSEMRDFQPALEGIYSIEGERVRFKPKDNFKENQLYFARCYTKLLLQDAEDLIETRELFISDGFTEYKFNLSKK
;
A
#
# COMPACT_ATOMS: atom_id res chain seq x y z
N MET A 1 56.38 -33.20 5.07
CA MET A 1 55.65 -33.50 6.31
C MET A 1 55.23 -32.17 6.95
N MET A 2 54.06 -31.66 6.58
CA MET A 2 53.61 -30.31 6.94
C MET A 2 53.16 -30.29 8.41
N LYS A 3 53.68 -29.36 9.21
CA LYS A 3 53.41 -29.27 10.66
C LYS A 3 51.91 -29.03 10.89
N LEU A 4 51.28 -29.91 11.66
CA LEU A 4 49.85 -29.90 12.04
C LEU A 4 49.36 -28.53 12.57
N LYS A 5 50.28 -27.72 13.13
CA LYS A 5 50.02 -26.35 13.61
C LYS A 5 49.69 -25.35 12.50
N ASN A 6 50.22 -25.54 11.28
CA ASN A 6 49.91 -24.66 10.15
C ASN A 6 48.56 -24.98 9.51
N LEU A 7 48.03 -26.21 9.71
CA LEU A 7 46.70 -26.60 9.22
C LEU A 7 45.59 -25.91 10.02
N PHE A 8 45.80 -25.71 11.32
CA PHE A 8 44.86 -24.98 12.20
C PHE A 8 44.72 -23.51 11.81
N HIS A 9 45.82 -22.84 11.45
CA HIS A 9 45.75 -21.43 11.02
C HIS A 9 45.04 -21.25 9.67
N ILE A 10 45.19 -22.21 8.74
CA ILE A 10 44.50 -22.19 7.45
C ILE A 10 42.98 -22.39 7.63
N SER A 11 42.57 -23.24 8.57
CA SER A 11 41.15 -23.49 8.88
C SER A 11 40.46 -22.26 9.50
N VAL A 12 41.15 -21.53 10.39
CA VAL A 12 40.59 -20.32 11.04
C VAL A 12 40.41 -19.16 10.06
N ILE A 13 41.29 -19.01 9.07
CA ILE A 13 41.18 -17.96 8.05
C ILE A 13 40.00 -18.24 7.10
N PHE A 14 39.70 -19.51 6.81
CA PHE A 14 38.59 -19.89 5.93
C PHE A 14 37.21 -19.65 6.59
N LEU A 15 37.10 -19.77 7.91
CA LEU A 15 35.86 -19.51 8.67
C LEU A 15 35.47 -18.02 8.76
N ILE A 16 36.43 -17.10 8.56
CA ILE A 16 36.17 -15.64 8.61
C ILE A 16 35.60 -15.13 7.27
N LEU A 17 35.83 -15.85 6.17
CA LEU A 17 35.37 -15.44 4.83
C LEU A 17 33.88 -15.76 4.55
N PHE A 18 33.23 -16.60 5.37
CA PHE A 18 31.81 -16.96 5.20
C PHE A 18 30.83 -16.09 5.99
N ASN A 19 31.30 -15.10 6.77
CA ASN A 19 30.42 -14.20 7.54
C ASN A 19 30.14 -12.86 6.84
N SER A 20 30.49 -12.71 5.56
CA SER A 20 30.20 -11.49 4.79
C SER A 20 29.03 -11.64 3.83
N CYS A 21 27.97 -12.34 4.24
CA CYS A 21 26.64 -11.94 3.81
C CYS A 21 26.13 -10.96 4.86
N LYS A 22 26.37 -9.67 4.64
CA LYS A 22 25.47 -8.66 5.19
C LYS A 22 24.13 -8.91 4.52
N GLN A 23 23.24 -9.65 5.18
CA GLN A 23 21.83 -9.35 4.98
C GLN A 23 21.70 -7.89 5.37
N GLU A 24 21.51 -7.02 4.39
CA GLU A 24 20.75 -5.81 4.65
C GLU A 24 19.46 -6.33 5.28
N LEU A 25 19.37 -6.16 6.60
CA LEU A 25 18.10 -6.19 7.28
C LEU A 25 17.26 -5.20 6.49
N VAL A 26 16.41 -5.73 5.61
CA VAL A 26 15.23 -5.03 5.12
C VAL A 26 14.61 -4.53 6.41
N GLN A 27 14.75 -3.21 6.63
CA GLN A 27 14.06 -2.54 7.71
C GLN A 27 12.61 -2.94 7.53
N GLU A 28 12.17 -3.84 8.39
CA GLU A 28 10.78 -4.17 8.64
C GLU A 28 10.12 -2.81 8.87
N SER A 29 9.53 -2.27 7.80
CA SER A 29 9.20 -0.87 7.72
C SER A 29 8.14 -0.66 8.77
N ALA A 30 8.50 0.11 9.80
CA ALA A 30 7.61 0.55 10.87
C ALA A 30 6.20 0.71 10.30
N HIS A 31 5.26 -0.13 10.75
CA HIS A 31 3.88 -0.24 10.28
C HIS A 31 3.37 1.10 9.75
N ASN A 32 3.56 1.35 8.45
CA ASN A 32 3.39 2.70 7.93
C ASN A 32 1.89 2.98 7.97
N LYS A 33 1.48 3.94 8.79
CA LYS A 33 0.06 4.27 8.92
C LYS A 33 -0.45 4.72 7.54
N LEU A 34 -1.39 3.96 7.00
CA LEU A 34 -2.05 4.29 5.75
C LEU A 34 -2.87 5.58 5.91
N ILE A 35 -2.67 6.54 5.00
CA ILE A 35 -3.35 7.84 5.03
C ILE A 35 -3.96 8.10 3.66
N ILE A 36 -5.26 8.39 3.63
CA ILE A 36 -5.98 8.88 2.46
C ILE A 36 -6.37 10.34 2.73
N ARG A 37 -6.14 11.23 1.76
CA ARG A 37 -6.49 12.66 1.88
C ARG A 37 -6.70 13.35 0.54
N LEU A 38 -7.41 14.47 0.54
CA LEU A 38 -7.50 15.39 -0.59
C LEU A 38 -6.16 16.11 -0.83
N SER A 39 -5.79 16.29 -2.10
CA SER A 39 -4.60 17.06 -2.47
C SER A 39 -4.76 18.55 -2.12
N PRO A 40 -3.67 19.29 -1.89
CA PRO A 40 -3.75 20.71 -1.50
C PRO A 40 -4.45 21.61 -2.52
N ASP A 41 -4.37 21.26 -3.80
CA ASP A 41 -5.05 21.90 -4.93
C ASP A 41 -6.46 21.36 -5.18
N SER A 42 -6.94 20.45 -4.33
CA SER A 42 -8.29 19.90 -4.39
C SER A 42 -8.64 19.14 -5.67
N SER A 43 -7.67 18.79 -6.51
CA SER A 43 -7.92 18.14 -7.81
C SER A 43 -7.76 16.62 -7.80
N SER A 44 -7.33 16.02 -6.69
CA SER A 44 -7.03 14.58 -6.61
C SER A 44 -7.07 14.03 -5.19
N ILE A 45 -7.22 12.72 -5.04
CA ILE A 45 -7.05 12.01 -3.77
C ILE A 45 -5.71 11.32 -3.74
N VAL A 46 -5.03 11.42 -2.61
CA VAL A 46 -3.69 10.88 -2.40
C VAL A 46 -3.73 9.84 -1.29
N LEU A 47 -3.19 8.67 -1.59
CA LEU A 47 -2.93 7.56 -0.69
C LEU A 47 -1.43 7.51 -0.38
N ILE A 48 -1.09 7.44 0.91
CA ILE A 48 0.28 7.50 1.44
C ILE A 48 0.45 6.40 2.49
N GLY A 49 1.67 5.90 2.65
CA GLY A 49 2.01 4.92 3.69
C GLY A 49 1.89 3.47 3.21
N LEU A 50 1.89 3.24 1.90
CA LEU A 50 2.04 1.90 1.34
C LEU A 50 3.47 1.40 1.53
N ALA A 51 3.63 0.11 1.81
CA ALA A 51 4.94 -0.52 1.86
C ALA A 51 5.58 -0.51 0.46
N ASN A 52 6.91 -0.40 0.41
CA ASN A 52 7.65 -0.35 -0.87
C ASN A 52 7.35 -1.53 -1.80
N PRO A 53 7.29 -2.81 -1.34
CA PRO A 53 6.97 -3.93 -2.22
C PRO A 53 5.63 -3.77 -2.95
N VAL A 54 4.62 -3.25 -2.25
CA VAL A 54 3.29 -2.98 -2.81
C VAL A 54 3.38 -1.87 -3.86
N LEU A 55 4.10 -0.79 -3.56
CA LEU A 55 4.29 0.30 -4.51
C LEU A 55 5.02 -0.16 -5.78
N GLU A 56 6.02 -1.03 -5.67
CA GLU A 56 6.69 -1.60 -6.84
C GLU A 56 5.75 -2.49 -7.65
N GLU A 57 4.93 -3.32 -6.99
CA GLU A 57 3.93 -4.13 -7.69
C GLU A 57 2.94 -3.25 -8.47
N LEU A 58 2.42 -2.19 -7.84
CA LEU A 58 1.53 -1.22 -8.49
C LEU A 58 2.20 -0.46 -9.65
N ARG A 59 3.53 -0.33 -9.66
CA ARG A 59 4.30 0.30 -10.75
C ARG A 59 4.61 -0.65 -11.90
N THR A 60 4.66 -1.95 -11.65
CA THR A 60 5.32 -2.91 -12.56
C THR A 60 4.46 -3.27 -13.78
N ASP A 61 3.19 -2.90 -13.83
CA ASP A 61 2.42 -2.99 -15.06
C ASP A 61 1.34 -1.91 -15.08
N SER A 62 0.84 -1.58 -16.27
CA SER A 62 -0.34 -0.73 -16.41
C SER A 62 -1.53 -1.50 -15.86
N LEU A 63 -1.74 -1.48 -14.53
CA LEU A 63 -2.87 -2.16 -13.91
C LEU A 63 -4.13 -1.67 -14.63
N PRO A 64 -4.95 -2.57 -15.21
CA PRO A 64 -6.23 -2.17 -15.78
C PRO A 64 -7.05 -1.44 -14.72
N ASP A 65 -7.85 -0.47 -15.15
CA ASP A 65 -8.64 0.40 -14.25
C ASP A 65 -9.45 -0.38 -13.22
N SER A 66 -9.93 -1.58 -13.59
CA SER A 66 -10.65 -2.49 -12.69
C SER A 66 -9.82 -2.95 -11.47
N LEU A 67 -8.52 -3.19 -11.63
CA LEU A 67 -7.64 -3.55 -10.53
C LEU A 67 -7.35 -2.35 -9.63
N TRP A 68 -7.20 -1.16 -10.21
CA TRP A 68 -7.09 0.07 -9.43
C TRP A 68 -8.32 0.31 -8.58
N THR A 69 -9.53 0.18 -9.13
CA THR A 69 -10.76 0.37 -8.36
C THR A 69 -10.95 -0.70 -7.27
N ASN A 70 -10.42 -1.91 -7.47
CA ASN A 70 -10.44 -2.95 -6.43
C ASN A 70 -9.46 -2.68 -5.29
N PHE A 71 -8.40 -1.91 -5.55
CA PHE A 71 -7.39 -1.54 -4.56
C PHE A 71 -7.72 -0.20 -3.87
N PHE A 72 -7.96 0.84 -4.65
CA PHE A 72 -8.17 2.20 -4.20
C PHE A 72 -9.23 2.88 -5.08
N ALA A 73 -10.43 3.06 -4.54
CA ALA A 73 -11.55 3.65 -5.28
C ALA A 73 -12.04 4.94 -4.64
N VAL A 74 -12.62 5.82 -5.47
CA VAL A 74 -13.25 7.07 -5.05
C VAL A 74 -14.67 7.10 -5.59
N TYR A 75 -15.61 7.56 -4.78
CA TYR A 75 -17.05 7.52 -5.04
C TYR A 75 -17.69 8.87 -4.69
N GLU A 76 -18.82 9.16 -5.34
CA GLU A 76 -19.76 10.16 -4.83
C GLU A 76 -20.50 9.58 -3.61
N GLU A 77 -20.81 10.41 -2.62
CA GLU A 77 -21.73 10.02 -1.56
C GLU A 77 -23.17 10.18 -2.09
N PRO A 78 -23.95 9.08 -2.21
CA PRO A 78 -25.33 9.14 -2.63
C PRO A 78 -26.20 9.76 -1.54
N LEU A 79 -27.35 10.30 -1.94
CA LEU A 79 -28.36 10.81 -1.00
C LEU A 79 -28.94 9.68 -0.12
N ASP A 80 -29.08 8.49 -0.70
CA ASP A 80 -29.48 7.28 -0.01
C ASP A 80 -28.24 6.45 0.36
N SER A 81 -27.95 6.36 1.66
CA SER A 81 -26.77 5.66 2.17
C SER A 81 -26.77 4.15 1.89
N GLU A 82 -27.94 3.54 1.67
CA GLU A 82 -28.02 2.11 1.33
C GLU A 82 -27.51 1.85 -0.10
N MET A 83 -27.46 2.88 -0.95
CA MET A 83 -26.97 2.77 -2.33
C MET A 83 -25.45 2.89 -2.45
N ARG A 84 -24.73 3.13 -1.34
CA ARG A 84 -23.28 3.38 -1.32
C ARG A 84 -22.47 2.26 -1.96
N ASP A 85 -22.87 1.01 -1.76
CA ASP A 85 -22.12 -0.17 -2.22
C ASP A 85 -22.58 -0.68 -3.59
N PHE A 86 -23.63 -0.08 -4.17
CA PHE A 86 -24.19 -0.46 -5.47
C PHE A 86 -23.80 0.49 -6.60
N GLN A 87 -23.13 1.59 -6.29
CA GLN A 87 -22.67 2.55 -7.29
C GLN A 87 -21.28 2.19 -7.82
N PRO A 88 -20.98 2.52 -9.09
CA PRO A 88 -19.64 2.39 -9.62
C PRO A 88 -18.69 3.41 -8.98
N ALA A 89 -17.40 3.09 -8.96
CA ALA A 89 -16.36 4.07 -8.65
C ALA A 89 -16.29 5.16 -9.73
N LEU A 90 -15.79 6.34 -9.37
CA LEU A 90 -15.51 7.42 -10.30
C LEU A 90 -14.45 7.00 -11.31
N GLU A 91 -14.68 7.30 -12.57
CA GLU A 91 -13.65 7.18 -13.61
C GLU A 91 -12.54 8.22 -13.37
N GLY A 92 -11.29 7.83 -13.61
CA GLY A 92 -10.15 8.72 -13.43
C GLY A 92 -8.84 8.07 -13.80
N ILE A 93 -7.76 8.79 -13.52
CA ILE A 93 -6.38 8.38 -13.80
C ILE A 93 -5.68 8.14 -12.48
N TYR A 94 -5.07 6.97 -12.36
CA TYR A 94 -4.18 6.61 -11.26
C TYR A 94 -2.73 6.89 -11.66
N SER A 95 -1.94 7.39 -10.72
CA SER A 95 -0.52 7.67 -10.91
C SER A 95 0.25 7.42 -9.63
N ILE A 96 1.51 7.04 -9.75
CA ILE A 96 2.40 6.79 -8.61
C ILE A 96 3.50 7.84 -8.63
N GLU A 97 3.57 8.68 -7.60
CA GLU A 97 4.52 9.79 -7.46
C GLU A 97 5.35 9.57 -6.18
N GLY A 98 6.52 8.94 -6.32
CA GLY A 98 7.32 8.51 -5.17
C GLY A 98 6.56 7.48 -4.34
N GLU A 99 6.40 7.73 -3.04
CA GLU A 99 5.70 6.83 -2.09
C GLU A 99 4.19 7.11 -2.00
N ARG A 100 3.59 7.68 -3.04
CA ARG A 100 2.20 8.12 -3.05
C ARG A 100 1.48 7.61 -4.28
N VAL A 101 0.27 7.10 -4.06
CA VAL A 101 -0.69 6.82 -5.14
C VAL A 101 -1.64 8.00 -5.21
N ARG A 102 -1.84 8.53 -6.42
CA ARG A 102 -2.75 9.65 -6.69
C ARG A 102 -3.83 9.19 -7.64
N PHE A 103 -5.09 9.44 -7.27
CA PHE A 103 -6.25 9.34 -8.13
C PHE A 103 -6.73 10.74 -8.53
N LYS A 104 -6.81 11.01 -9.84
CA LYS A 104 -7.41 12.21 -10.40
C LYS A 104 -8.68 11.82 -11.16
N PRO A 105 -9.87 12.32 -10.77
CA PRO A 105 -11.10 11.97 -11.47
C PRO A 105 -11.09 12.57 -12.89
N LYS A 106 -11.77 11.90 -13.81
CA LYS A 106 -11.94 12.33 -15.20
C LYS A 106 -12.68 13.67 -15.27
N ASP A 107 -13.76 13.78 -14.49
CA ASP A 107 -14.46 15.03 -14.23
C ASP A 107 -13.98 15.60 -12.90
N ASN A 108 -13.68 16.91 -12.86
CA ASN A 108 -13.24 17.55 -11.62
C ASN A 108 -14.27 17.36 -10.51
N PHE A 109 -13.79 17.24 -9.27
CA PHE A 109 -14.66 17.21 -8.10
C PHE A 109 -15.55 18.47 -8.04
N LYS A 110 -16.82 18.28 -7.71
CA LYS A 110 -17.82 19.34 -7.66
C LYS A 110 -17.84 19.98 -6.27
N GLU A 111 -18.03 21.28 -6.23
CA GLU A 111 -18.29 22.02 -4.99
C GLU A 111 -19.58 21.54 -4.34
N ASN A 112 -19.61 21.51 -3.00
CA ASN A 112 -20.75 21.04 -2.19
C ASN A 112 -21.20 19.60 -2.43
N GLN A 113 -20.49 18.82 -3.25
CA GLN A 113 -20.69 17.38 -3.37
C GLN A 113 -19.82 16.67 -2.33
N LEU A 114 -20.42 15.73 -1.59
CA LEU A 114 -19.71 14.85 -0.67
C LEU A 114 -19.22 13.63 -1.44
N TYR A 115 -17.98 13.22 -1.14
CA TYR A 115 -17.29 12.10 -1.74
C TYR A 115 -16.66 11.24 -0.64
N PHE A 116 -16.34 10.00 -0.98
CA PHE A 116 -15.53 9.14 -0.13
C PHE A 116 -14.55 8.31 -0.96
N ALA A 117 -13.41 7.99 -0.37
CA ALA A 117 -12.39 7.14 -0.95
C ALA A 117 -12.14 5.94 -0.05
N ARG A 118 -12.00 4.75 -0.63
CA ARG A 118 -11.72 3.49 0.08
C ARG A 118 -10.43 2.87 -0.46
N CYS A 119 -9.53 2.50 0.44
CA CYS A 119 -8.39 1.65 0.14
C CYS A 119 -8.63 0.27 0.76
N TYR A 120 -8.76 -0.76 -0.07
CA TYR A 120 -9.03 -2.13 0.36
C TYR A 120 -7.72 -2.81 0.77
N THR A 121 -7.52 -2.98 2.07
CA THR A 121 -6.25 -3.43 2.68
C THR A 121 -6.15 -4.94 2.82
N LYS A 122 -7.18 -5.70 2.39
CA LYS A 122 -7.17 -7.18 2.42
C LYS A 122 -5.98 -7.80 1.66
N LEU A 123 -5.39 -7.07 0.72
CA LEU A 123 -4.20 -7.48 -0.05
C LEU A 123 -2.87 -7.04 0.59
N LEU A 124 -2.90 -6.14 1.58
CA LEU A 124 -1.71 -5.49 2.15
C LEU A 124 -1.30 -6.02 3.52
N LEU A 125 -2.18 -6.72 4.23
CA LEU A 125 -2.06 -7.01 5.67
C LEU A 125 -2.17 -8.50 6.02
N GLN A 126 -1.97 -9.41 5.07
CA GLN A 126 -1.83 -10.83 5.41
C GLN A 126 -0.36 -11.23 5.41
N ASP A 127 0.34 -10.91 6.49
CA ASP A 127 1.50 -11.70 6.83
C ASP A 127 1.05 -13.08 7.28
N ALA A 128 1.77 -14.12 6.85
CA ALA A 128 1.41 -15.50 7.12
C ALA A 128 1.35 -15.82 8.64
N GLU A 129 2.02 -15.01 9.46
CA GLU A 129 2.08 -15.13 10.92
C GLU A 129 0.77 -14.68 11.59
N ASP A 130 0.10 -13.63 11.08
CA ASP A 130 -1.18 -13.14 11.61
C ASP A 130 -2.33 -14.16 11.45
N LEU A 131 -2.25 -15.01 10.41
CA LEU A 131 -3.18 -16.12 10.17
C LEU A 131 -3.02 -17.26 11.18
N ILE A 132 -1.81 -17.47 11.70
CA ILE A 132 -1.48 -18.57 12.62
C ILE A 132 -1.84 -18.19 14.06
N GLU A 133 -1.62 -16.93 14.45
CA GLU A 133 -1.86 -16.46 15.81
C GLU A 133 -3.35 -16.35 16.13
N THR A 134 -4.15 -15.84 15.20
CA THR A 134 -5.54 -15.48 15.48
C THR A 134 -6.53 -16.62 15.26
N ARG A 135 -6.19 -17.60 14.40
CA ARG A 135 -7.04 -18.75 14.00
C ARG A 135 -8.48 -18.39 13.58
N GLU A 136 -8.73 -17.11 13.33
CA GLU A 136 -10.00 -16.59 12.87
C GLU A 136 -9.79 -16.06 11.46
N LEU A 137 -10.62 -16.51 10.52
CA LEU A 137 -10.75 -15.84 9.24
C LEU A 137 -11.42 -14.49 9.53
N PHE A 138 -10.64 -13.45 9.84
CA PHE A 138 -11.16 -12.10 9.93
C PHE A 138 -11.65 -11.69 8.55
N ILE A 139 -12.95 -11.87 8.33
CA ILE A 139 -13.70 -11.06 7.39
C ILE A 139 -13.89 -9.71 8.09
N SER A 140 -12.79 -8.95 8.26
CA SER A 140 -12.96 -7.53 8.51
C SER A 140 -13.45 -6.93 7.20
N ASP A 141 -14.39 -5.99 7.27
CA ASP A 141 -14.83 -5.26 6.09
C ASP A 141 -13.69 -4.43 5.44
N GLY A 142 -12.44 -4.53 5.93
CA GLY A 142 -11.25 -4.68 5.08
C GLY A 142 -10.74 -3.45 4.33
N PHE A 143 -11.26 -2.25 4.58
CA PHE A 143 -10.81 -1.03 3.94
C PHE A 143 -10.56 0.14 4.90
N THR A 144 -9.65 1.03 4.51
CA THR A 144 -9.51 2.37 5.09
C THR A 144 -10.33 3.37 4.28
N GLU A 145 -11.14 4.20 4.94
CA GLU A 145 -12.01 5.18 4.28
C GLU A 145 -11.63 6.63 4.64
N TYR A 146 -11.81 7.53 3.68
CA TYR A 146 -11.71 8.98 3.87
C TYR A 146 -12.85 9.70 3.15
N LYS A 147 -13.62 10.51 3.89
CA LYS A 147 -14.70 11.34 3.34
C LYS A 147 -14.24 12.78 3.17
N PHE A 148 -14.66 13.43 2.08
CA PHE A 148 -14.27 14.81 1.78
C PHE A 148 -15.32 15.53 0.94
N ASN A 149 -15.33 16.86 1.03
CA ASN A 149 -16.06 17.74 0.13
C ASN A 149 -15.21 18.96 -0.22
N LEU A 150 -15.59 19.64 -1.28
CA LEU A 150 -15.05 20.94 -1.63
C LEU A 150 -15.97 22.02 -1.09
N SER A 151 -15.56 22.67 -0.01
CA SER A 151 -16.26 23.85 0.53
C SER A 151 -15.66 25.12 -0.05
N LYS A 152 -16.50 26.08 -0.45
CA LYS A 152 -16.04 27.45 -0.67
C LYS A 152 -15.58 28.02 0.68
N LYS A 153 -14.34 28.51 0.72
CA LYS A 153 -13.87 29.37 1.81
C LYS A 153 -14.57 30.71 1.79
#